data_AF-A0A7S1G5D4-F1
#
_entry.id   AF-A0A7S1G5D4-F1
#
_cell.length_a   1.000
_cell.length_b   1.000
_cell.length_c   1.000
_cell.angle_alpha   90.00
_cell.angle_beta   90.00
_cell.angle_gamma   90.00
#
_symmetry.space_group_name_H-M   'P 1'
#
loop_
_entity.id
_entity.type
_entity.pdbx_description
1 polymer ?
#
loop_
_entity_poly.entity_id
_entity_poly.type
_entity_poly.pdbx_seq_one_letter_code
_entity_poly.pdbx_strand_id
1 'polypeptide(L)'
;FDGDSFVVLNTERGLDGKPSHTAHAWMGVHTTEDESASAIAKLAKLDAMLGGNVVMRRQVQDHETADFKQLFYPALMVLNGGIDSALEGHEAKDGEEVAHRLLWLRGKGRGIGVRQAPMLPAASLNR
;
A
#
# COMPACT_ATOMS: atom_id res chain seq x y z
N PHE A 1 -4.77 -1.69 1.70
CA PHE A 1 -6.16 -1.74 1.22
C PHE A 1 -6.22 -0.99 -0.09
N ASP A 2 -7.00 -1.46 -1.07
CA ASP A 2 -7.04 -0.89 -2.42
C ASP A 2 -7.95 0.33 -2.54
N GLY A 3 -8.82 0.57 -1.55
CA GLY A 3 -9.66 1.74 -1.41
C GLY A 3 -9.04 2.89 -0.61
N ASP A 4 -7.78 2.77 -0.17
CA ASP A 4 -7.13 3.79 0.65
C ASP A 4 -5.85 4.32 -0.03
N SER A 5 -5.34 5.45 0.49
CA SER A 5 -4.00 5.97 0.18
C SER A 5 -3.09 5.95 1.41
N PHE A 6 -1.82 5.58 1.22
CA PHE A 6 -0.81 5.44 2.29
C PHE A 6 0.42 6.31 2.05
N VAL A 7 1.05 6.76 3.14
CA VAL A 7 2.39 7.36 3.12
C VAL A 7 3.37 6.40 3.80
N VAL A 8 4.46 6.08 3.11
CA VAL A 8 5.51 5.17 3.59
C VAL A 8 6.84 5.91 3.59
N LEU A 9 7.49 6.00 4.75
CA LEU A 9 8.83 6.57 4.87
C LEU A 9 9.87 5.45 4.99
N ASN A 10 10.77 5.35 4.02
CA ASN A 10 11.99 4.57 4.12
C ASN A 10 13.13 5.46 4.61
N THR A 11 13.86 5.01 5.62
CA THR A 11 15.04 5.70 6.15
C THR A 11 16.23 4.75 6.17
N GLU A 12 17.27 5.10 5.42
CA GLU A 12 18.49 4.32 5.32
C GLU A 12 19.65 5.11 5.91
N ARG A 13 20.55 4.44 6.64
CA ARG A 13 21.77 5.07 7.15
C ARG A 13 22.95 4.69 6.27
N GLY A 14 23.58 5.72 5.70
CA GLY A 14 24.82 5.55 4.93
C GLY A 14 26.01 5.21 5.81
N LEU A 15 27.15 4.95 5.18
CA LEU A 15 28.44 4.72 5.85
C LEU A 15 28.91 5.94 6.67
N ASP A 16 28.46 7.13 6.30
CA ASP A 16 28.71 8.39 7.01
C ASP A 16 27.81 8.58 8.25
N GLY A 17 26.92 7.62 8.52
CA GLY A 17 26.00 7.62 9.66
C GLY A 17 24.81 8.58 9.50
N LYS A 18 24.73 9.33 8.39
CA LYS A 18 23.63 10.26 8.15
C LYS A 18 22.41 9.51 7.59
N PRO A 19 21.20 9.81 8.09
CA PRO A 19 19.99 9.24 7.52
C PRO A 19 19.70 9.87 6.16
N SER A 20 19.32 9.03 5.21
CA SER A 20 18.71 9.41 3.94
C SER A 20 17.25 8.97 3.95
N HIS A 21 16.38 9.80 3.41
CA HIS A 21 14.94 9.62 3.50
C HIS A 21 14.35 9.51 2.09
N THR A 22 13.57 8.45 1.86
CA THR A 22 12.68 8.35 0.70
C THR A 22 11.27 8.17 1.21
N ALA A 23 10.37 9.06 0.83
CA ALA A 23 8.96 8.96 1.18
C ALA A 23 8.13 8.63 -0.05
N HIS A 24 7.20 7.69 0.11
CA HIS A 24 6.35 7.18 -0.95
C HIS A 24 4.89 7.47 -0.61
N ALA A 25 4.16 8.09 -1.53
CA ALA A 25 2.71 8.14 -1.49
C ALA A 25 2.18 6.98 -2.36
N TRP A 26 1.60 5.96 -1.74
CA TRP A 26 0.95 4.84 -2.41
C TRP A 26 -0.55 5.10 -2.54
N MET A 27 -1.09 4.92 -3.74
CA MET A 27 -2.51 5.09 -4.06
C MET A 27 -3.10 3.75 -4.47
N GLY A 28 -4.12 3.32 -3.74
CA GLY A 28 -4.95 2.19 -4.12
C GLY A 28 -5.74 2.47 -5.39
N VAL A 29 -6.13 1.43 -6.12
CA VAL A 29 -6.88 1.58 -7.38
C VAL A 29 -8.29 2.14 -7.17
N HIS A 30 -8.86 1.99 -5.97
CA HIS A 30 -10.18 2.46 -5.57
C HIS A 30 -10.12 3.64 -4.58
N THR A 31 -8.95 4.21 -4.30
CA THR A 31 -8.84 5.39 -3.43
C THR A 31 -9.54 6.60 -4.05
N THR A 32 -10.09 7.47 -3.22
CA THR A 32 -10.76 8.69 -3.69
C THR A 32 -9.75 9.78 -4.04
N GLU A 33 -10.21 10.80 -4.78
CA GLU A 33 -9.38 11.95 -5.14
C GLU A 33 -8.89 12.69 -3.89
N ASP A 34 -9.76 12.89 -2.89
CA ASP A 34 -9.40 13.60 -1.67
C ASP A 34 -8.41 12.82 -0.80
N GLU A 35 -8.53 11.50 -0.71
CA GLU A 35 -7.55 10.66 -0.01
C GLU A 35 -6.18 10.71 -0.67
N SER A 36 -6.13 10.58 -2.00
CA SER A 36 -4.88 10.64 -2.76
C SER A 36 -4.22 12.02 -2.63
N ALA A 37 -5.00 13.10 -2.72
CA ALA A 37 -4.54 14.46 -2.50
C ALA A 37 -4.04 14.66 -1.06
N SER A 38 -4.73 14.09 -0.08
CA SER A 38 -4.35 14.11 1.33
C SER A 38 -3.02 13.39 1.56
N ALA A 39 -2.79 12.24 0.92
CA ALA A 39 -1.51 11.52 0.98
C ALA A 39 -0.36 12.34 0.38
N ILE A 40 -0.58 12.99 -0.77
CA ILE A 40 0.41 13.87 -1.40
C ILE A 40 0.73 15.08 -0.50
N ALA A 41 -0.29 15.72 0.07
CA ALA A 41 -0.10 16.85 0.98
C ALA A 41 0.67 16.43 2.24
N LYS A 42 0.38 15.24 2.80
CA LYS A 42 1.13 14.66 3.92
C LYS A 42 2.59 14.37 3.55
N LEU A 43 2.85 13.94 2.32
CA LEU A 43 4.21 13.72 1.81
C LEU A 43 5.03 15.02 1.82
N ALA A 44 4.44 16.11 1.31
CA ALA A 44 5.08 17.43 1.30
C ALA A 44 5.32 17.97 2.73
N LYS A 45 4.35 17.77 3.63
CA LYS A 45 4.50 18.14 5.05
C LYS A 45 5.63 17.36 5.72
N LEU A 46 5.74 16.06 5.42
CA LEU A 46 6.79 15.20 5.94
C LEU A 46 8.17 15.66 5.48
N ASP A 47 8.32 16.01 4.20
CA ASP A 47 9.58 16.56 3.68
C ASP A 47 9.99 17.86 4.39
N ALA A 48 9.04 18.79 4.57
CA ALA A 48 9.30 20.02 5.31
C ALA A 48 9.74 19.75 6.76
N MET A 49 9.16 18.75 7.43
CA MET A 49 9.56 18.35 8.79
C MET A 49 10.95 17.68 8.85
N LEU A 50 11.40 17.06 7.76
CA LEU A 50 12.68 16.37 7.65
C LEU A 50 13.77 17.25 6.98
N GLY A 51 13.51 18.55 6.84
CA GLY A 51 14.50 19.52 6.37
C GLY A 51 14.64 19.63 4.85
N GLY A 52 13.63 19.20 4.09
CA GLY A 52 13.53 19.48 2.64
C GLY A 52 14.42 18.63 1.74
N ASN A 53 14.94 17.50 2.23
CA ASN A 53 15.86 16.62 1.50
C ASN A 53 15.28 15.21 1.27
N VAL A 54 13.98 15.02 1.47
CA VAL A 54 13.33 13.73 1.28
C VAL A 54 13.09 13.48 -0.20
N VAL A 55 13.49 12.32 -0.70
CA VAL A 55 13.12 11.89 -2.05
C VAL A 55 11.65 11.47 -2.04
N MET A 56 10.80 12.28 -2.67
CA MET A 56 9.36 12.03 -2.76
C MET A 56 9.02 11.17 -3.98
N ARG A 57 8.26 10.09 -3.79
CA ARG A 57 7.86 9.18 -4.87
C ARG A 57 6.37 8.89 -4.87
N ARG A 58 5.80 8.90 -6.07
CA ARG A 58 4.43 8.47 -6.32
C ARG A 58 4.41 6.98 -6.65
N GLN A 59 3.60 6.20 -5.94
CA GLN A 59 3.40 4.76 -6.15
C GLN A 59 1.93 4.52 -6.45
N VAL A 60 1.62 3.91 -7.59
CA VAL A 60 0.25 3.54 -7.95
C VAL A 60 0.13 2.04 -7.86
N GLN A 61 -0.98 1.55 -7.31
CA GLN A 61 -1.27 0.13 -7.28
C GLN A 61 -1.04 -0.53 -8.65
N ASP A 62 -0.42 -1.71 -8.64
CA ASP A 62 -0.01 -2.51 -9.81
C ASP A 62 1.10 -1.87 -10.69
N HIS A 63 1.53 -0.65 -10.38
CA HIS A 63 2.59 0.09 -11.09
C HIS A 63 3.67 0.58 -10.12
N GLU A 64 3.82 -0.08 -8.98
CA GLU A 64 4.83 0.29 -8.00
C GLU A 64 6.23 0.05 -8.55
N THR A 65 7.15 0.91 -8.13
CA THR A 65 8.55 0.79 -8.48
C THR A 65 9.18 -0.43 -7.79
N ALA A 66 10.23 -0.98 -8.40
CA ALA A 66 10.88 -2.20 -7.90
C ALA A 66 11.53 -2.02 -6.53
N ASP A 67 12.03 -0.82 -6.22
CA ASP A 67 12.59 -0.46 -4.92
C ASP A 67 11.49 -0.37 -3.85
N PHE A 68 10.32 0.20 -4.16
CA PHE A 68 9.20 0.24 -3.23
C PHE A 68 8.72 -1.18 -2.86
N LYS A 69 8.57 -2.06 -3.86
CA LYS A 69 8.20 -3.47 -3.62
C LYS A 69 9.19 -4.20 -2.72
N GLN A 70 10.47 -3.87 -2.79
CA GLN A 70 11.51 -4.49 -1.95
C GLN A 70 11.42 -4.11 -0.47
N LEU A 71 10.72 -3.00 -0.13
CA LEU A 71 10.46 -2.63 1.26
C LEU A 71 9.56 -3.66 1.98
N PHE A 72 8.78 -4.43 1.22
CA PHE A 72 7.80 -5.38 1.75
C PHE A 72 8.24 -6.81 1.44
N TYR A 73 9.03 -7.39 2.34
CA TYR A 73 9.40 -8.81 2.28
C TYR A 73 8.46 -9.64 3.17
N PRO A 74 7.91 -10.78 2.69
CA PRO A 74 8.18 -11.44 1.41
C PRO A 74 7.40 -10.88 0.21
N ALA A 75 6.34 -10.10 0.43
CA ALA A 75 5.52 -9.51 -0.62
C ALA A 75 4.72 -8.31 -0.11
N LEU A 76 4.40 -7.38 -1.03
CA LEU A 76 3.34 -6.40 -0.83
C LEU A 76 1.97 -7.10 -0.98
N MET A 77 1.13 -7.01 0.06
CA MET A 77 -0.23 -7.55 0.07
C MET A 77 -1.25 -6.42 -0.01
N VAL A 78 -2.12 -6.47 -1.02
CA VAL A 78 -3.21 -5.53 -1.21
C VAL A 78 -4.54 -6.25 -0.98
N LEU A 79 -5.30 -5.77 0.01
CA LEU A 79 -6.62 -6.28 0.36
C LEU A 79 -7.70 -5.38 -0.24
N ASN A 80 -8.84 -5.96 -0.58
CA ASN A 80 -9.98 -5.20 -1.09
C ASN A 80 -10.67 -4.45 0.04
N GLY A 81 -11.16 -3.25 -0.26
CA GLY A 81 -11.86 -2.36 0.68
C GLY A 81 -10.96 -1.22 1.14
N GLY A 82 -11.34 -0.60 2.25
CA GLY A 82 -10.74 0.61 2.81
C GLY A 82 -11.59 1.19 3.93
N ILE A 83 -11.24 2.38 4.40
CA ILE A 83 -11.96 3.08 5.48
C ILE A 83 -13.43 3.29 5.11
N ASP A 84 -13.71 3.71 3.88
CA ASP A 84 -15.08 3.93 3.42
C ASP A 84 -15.91 2.63 3.46
N SER A 85 -15.33 1.49 3.06
CA SER A 85 -16.02 0.20 3.12
C SER A 85 -16.28 -0.30 4.56
N ALA A 86 -15.48 0.15 5.53
CA ALA A 86 -15.71 -0.13 6.94
C ALA A 86 -16.86 0.72 7.51
N LEU A 87 -17.10 1.91 6.94
CA LEU A 87 -18.20 2.81 7.31
C LEU A 87 -19.53 2.42 6.66
N GLU A 88 -19.52 1.74 5.50
CA GLU A 88 -20.72 1.25 4.80
C GLU A 88 -21.36 -0.02 5.42
N GLY A 89 -20.95 -0.43 6.62
CA GLY A 89 -21.61 -1.49 7.39
C GLY A 89 -20.91 -2.85 7.38
N HIS A 90 -19.66 -2.94 6.88
CA HIS A 90 -18.74 -3.99 7.31
C HIS A 90 -18.09 -3.56 8.63
N GLU A 91 -18.91 -3.35 9.66
CA GLU A 91 -18.41 -3.29 11.03
C GLU A 91 -17.60 -4.57 11.24
N ALA A 92 -16.33 -4.43 11.63
CA ALA A 92 -15.67 -5.49 12.36
C ALA A 92 -16.49 -5.68 13.64
N LYS A 93 -17.51 -6.53 13.58
CA LYS A 93 -18.31 -6.89 14.73
C LYS A 93 -17.33 -7.48 15.74
N ASP A 94 -17.30 -6.89 16.94
CA ASP A 94 -16.53 -7.38 18.07
C ASP A 94 -16.80 -8.88 18.27
N GLY A 95 -15.89 -9.70 17.77
CA GLY A 95 -16.01 -11.15 17.69
C GLY A 95 -15.02 -11.65 16.64
N GLU A 96 -14.34 -12.76 16.90
CA GLU A 96 -13.41 -13.39 15.96
C GLU A 96 -14.15 -13.93 14.73
N GLU A 97 -14.60 -13.04 13.83
CA GLU A 97 -15.00 -13.44 12.49
C GLU A 97 -13.73 -13.77 11.71
N VAL A 98 -13.49 -15.06 11.50
CA VAL A 98 -12.48 -15.52 10.56
C VAL A 98 -12.92 -15.10 9.17
N ALA A 99 -12.50 -13.91 8.75
CA ALA A 99 -12.75 -13.42 7.40
C ALA A 99 -12.03 -14.32 6.38
N HIS A 100 -12.78 -15.22 5.74
CA HIS A 100 -12.26 -16.01 4.63
C HIS A 100 -11.96 -15.07 3.46
N ARG A 101 -10.73 -15.11 2.95
CA ARG A 101 -10.27 -14.32 1.80
C ARG A 101 -9.59 -15.22 0.78
N LEU A 102 -9.91 -15.04 -0.49
CA LEU A 102 -9.17 -15.66 -1.58
C LEU A 102 -8.02 -14.71 -1.97
N LEU A 103 -6.79 -15.23 -1.99
CA LEU A 103 -5.60 -14.46 -2.33
C LEU A 103 -4.97 -14.97 -3.63
N TRP A 104 -4.70 -14.06 -4.55
CA TRP A 104 -3.90 -14.31 -5.74
C TRP A 104 -2.45 -13.92 -5.49
N LEU A 105 -1.57 -14.92 -5.57
CA LEU A 105 -0.13 -14.74 -5.52
C LEU A 105 0.41 -14.77 -6.96
N ARG A 106 1.10 -13.70 -7.36
CA ARG A 106 1.78 -13.64 -8.67
C ARG A 106 3.20 -13.14 -8.52
N GLY A 107 4.07 -13.56 -9.44
CA GLY A 107 5.48 -13.20 -9.46
C GLY A 107 6.40 -14.34 -9.05
N LYS A 108 7.70 -14.04 -8.99
CA LYS A 108 8.75 -14.99 -8.59
C LYS A 108 9.77 -14.28 -7.70
N GLY A 109 10.34 -15.00 -6.72
CA GLY A 109 11.40 -14.48 -5.84
C GLY A 109 10.97 -13.23 -5.08
N ARG A 110 11.77 -12.15 -5.16
CA ARG A 110 11.50 -10.86 -4.49
C ARG A 110 10.44 -9.99 -5.18
N GLY A 111 9.84 -10.47 -6.27
CA GLY A 111 8.77 -9.77 -7.00
C GLY A 111 7.39 -10.39 -6.80
N ILE A 112 7.18 -11.13 -5.70
CA ILE A 112 5.86 -11.68 -5.38
C ILE A 112 4.94 -10.53 -4.95
N GLY A 113 3.80 -10.41 -5.61
CA GLY A 113 2.69 -9.56 -5.20
C GLY A 113 1.50 -10.41 -4.78
N VAL A 114 0.81 -9.99 -3.73
CA VAL A 114 -0.40 -10.66 -3.22
C VAL A 114 -1.56 -9.70 -3.31
N ARG A 115 -2.67 -10.15 -3.90
CA ARG A 115 -3.91 -9.36 -3.96
C ARG A 115 -5.12 -10.20 -3.60
N GLN A 116 -6.11 -9.58 -2.98
CA GLN A 116 -7.37 -10.25 -2.73
C GLN A 116 -8.17 -10.41 -4.03
N ALA A 117 -8.69 -11.62 -4.25
CA ALA A 117 -9.52 -11.97 -5.39
C ALA A 117 -11.01 -11.97 -4.99
N PRO A 118 -11.93 -11.75 -5.94
CA PRO A 118 -13.36 -11.87 -5.66
C PRO A 118 -13.73 -13.33 -5.35
N MET A 119 -14.59 -13.52 -4.35
CA MET A 119 -15.16 -14.81 -3.97
C MET A 119 -16.25 -15.23 -4.98
N LEU A 120 -15.85 -15.66 -6.18
CA LEU A 120 -16.76 -16.18 -7.21
C LEU A 120 -16.54 -17.70 -7.41
N PRO A 121 -17.57 -18.46 -7.85
CA PRO A 121 -17.41 -19.88 -8.16
C PRO A 121 -16.45 -20.06 -9.35
N ALA A 122 -15.41 -20.89 -9.21
CA ALA A 122 -14.39 -21.37 -10.18
C ALA A 122 -13.69 -20.35 -11.12
N ALA A 123 -14.38 -19.32 -11.62
CA ALA A 123 -13.90 -18.27 -12.51
C ALA A 123 -12.80 -17.39 -11.91
N SER A 124 -12.67 -17.37 -10.58
CA SER A 124 -11.57 -16.67 -9.88
C SER A 124 -10.26 -17.45 -9.85
N LEU A 125 -10.15 -18.64 -10.47
CA LEU A 125 -8.93 -19.44 -10.34
C LEU A 125 -7.82 -19.05 -11.33
N ASN A 126 -8.14 -18.58 -12.54
CA ASN A 126 -7.12 -18.24 -13.55
C ASN A 126 -7.53 -17.06 -14.45
N ARG A 127 -6.65 -16.06 -14.62
CA ARG A 127 -6.74 -15.01 -15.66
C ARG A 127 -5.37 -14.66 -16.23
#